data_AF-A0A3R7EAU5-F1
#
_entry.id   AF-A0A3R7EAU5-F1
#
_cell.length_a   1.000
_cell.length_b   1.000
_cell.length_c   1.000
_cell.angle_alpha   90.00
_cell.angle_beta   90.00
_cell.angle_gamma   90.00
#
_symmetry.space_group_name_H-M   'P 1'
#
loop_
_entity.id
_entity.type
_entity.pdbx_description
1 polymer ?
#
loop_
_entity_poly.entity_id
_entity_poly.type
_entity_poly.pdbx_seq_one_letter_code
_entity_poly.pdbx_strand_id
1 'polypeptide(L)'
;MDLHIERKQVTADVNLRVPSRTKLHAPLAMPQWDDEDDNSSDDDQPPTHDIHGDASQDDDNQPPPPLDPAAFNWDGVGDIQALQLKNSELMATIKDYKHHVTELQLLLEAVEPIPGLDVNTLRDVLQGAEVVDHDIRDVKIVHQAKKLRQAKIALTKEKSKGAGASGRIAELERQLHDAEERHLKSERLVHKLQLGEKPEPKHTESANTVPLKKFEDLRVKYEAMAIDLKKMQRALQREVGDDVPLAEILDGEGGGKRGRAQQIVMLKAKVKKLEKELQTRTAPDTGVDAKAEVELLALKADKQRQLDHVIADLDAFKDANDKLSRKYDAQKARVHTLEKDAGKHKTKLAILLDKSHNDDSLIDALQHEMDDLRRQITDSGNIIDATNTVEALRTKCLEQKRQLAHQASTIESFRRDLQQAQKLESTKIGVNGMTDTANHQALARLPRLNGSDSADVDKLRRAIEAKDEEIGTWKDALEQATKASAAQTNSRLVADLEEENERLRDQVDELKKQVALGHRPRKHGGSNGSS
;
A
#
# COMPACT_ATOMS: atom_id res chain seq x y z
N MET A 1 35.25 -5.20 2.90
CA MET A 1 34.96 -6.30 3.85
C MET A 1 33.53 -6.69 3.61
N ASP A 2 33.30 -7.75 2.86
CA ASP A 2 31.96 -8.11 2.38
C ASP A 2 31.23 -8.94 3.43
N LEU A 3 30.08 -8.43 3.89
CA LEU A 3 29.23 -9.10 4.88
C LEU A 3 28.18 -9.94 4.16
N HIS A 4 28.47 -11.22 3.98
CA HIS A 4 27.49 -12.21 3.56
C HIS A 4 26.49 -12.45 4.71
N ILE A 5 25.19 -12.31 4.42
CA ILE A 5 24.10 -12.61 5.36
C ILE A 5 23.36 -13.86 4.88
N GLU A 6 23.73 -15.02 5.42
CA GLU A 6 22.94 -16.24 5.23
C GLU A 6 21.59 -16.16 5.95
N ARG A 7 20.50 -16.30 5.21
CA ARG A 7 19.17 -16.56 5.79
C ARG A 7 18.89 -18.06 5.79
N LYS A 8 19.13 -18.73 6.92
CA LYS A 8 18.67 -20.11 7.13
C LYS A 8 17.14 -20.13 7.23
N GLN A 9 16.49 -20.78 6.26
CA GLN A 9 15.09 -21.19 6.40
C GLN A 9 15.03 -22.52 7.15
N VAL A 10 14.18 -22.59 8.18
CA VAL A 10 13.89 -23.84 8.90
C VAL A 10 12.54 -24.33 8.43
N THR A 11 12.54 -25.40 7.62
CA THR A 11 11.33 -26.13 7.22
C THR A 11 11.05 -27.22 8.24
N ALA A 12 9.91 -27.13 8.92
CA ALA A 12 9.43 -28.19 9.81
C ALA A 12 8.39 -29.05 9.07
N ASP A 13 8.75 -30.29 8.73
CA ASP A 13 7.85 -31.25 8.10
C ASP A 13 6.81 -31.77 9.11
N VAL A 14 5.57 -31.27 9.02
CA VAL A 14 4.43 -31.80 9.75
C VAL A 14 3.65 -32.76 8.86
N ASN A 15 3.96 -34.05 8.99
CA ASN A 15 3.42 -35.11 8.16
C ASN A 15 2.02 -35.55 8.65
N LEU A 16 0.96 -34.86 8.21
CA LEU A 16 -0.43 -35.19 8.55
C LEU A 16 -1.06 -36.12 7.49
N ARG A 17 -1.16 -37.40 7.87
CA ARG A 17 -1.73 -38.49 7.08
C ARG A 17 -3.26 -38.36 6.97
N VAL A 18 -3.76 -37.91 5.81
CA VAL A 18 -5.20 -37.89 5.49
C VAL A 18 -5.65 -39.28 4.99
N PRO A 19 -6.75 -39.86 5.50
CA PRO A 19 -7.25 -41.14 5.02
C PRO A 19 -7.95 -41.02 3.66
N SER A 20 -7.66 -41.97 2.76
CA SER A 20 -8.21 -42.02 1.41
C SER A 20 -9.73 -42.20 1.43
N ARG A 21 -10.47 -41.26 0.81
CA ARG A 21 -11.89 -41.46 0.48
C ARG A 21 -12.08 -41.60 -1.04
N THR A 22 -12.79 -42.66 -1.40
CA THR A 22 -13.05 -43.11 -2.77
C THR A 22 -13.82 -42.07 -3.58
N LYS A 23 -13.25 -41.61 -4.70
CA LYS A 23 -13.99 -40.88 -5.73
C LYS A 23 -14.93 -41.86 -6.45
N LEU A 24 -16.24 -41.65 -6.35
CA LEU A 24 -17.20 -42.27 -7.26
C LEU A 24 -17.14 -41.50 -8.58
N HIS A 25 -16.59 -42.12 -9.62
CA HIS A 25 -16.58 -41.58 -10.98
C HIS A 25 -17.94 -41.83 -11.64
N ALA A 26 -18.56 -40.78 -12.15
CA ALA A 26 -19.45 -40.85 -13.30
C ALA A 26 -18.76 -40.09 -14.45
N PRO A 27 -18.49 -40.70 -15.61
CA PRO A 27 -17.78 -40.03 -16.68
C PRO A 27 -18.74 -39.23 -17.57
N LEU A 28 -18.59 -37.91 -17.61
CA LEU A 28 -19.06 -37.12 -18.73
C LEU A 28 -17.89 -36.98 -19.71
N ALA A 29 -17.99 -37.63 -20.87
CA ALA A 29 -16.93 -37.57 -21.88
C ALA A 29 -16.94 -36.20 -22.58
N MET A 30 -15.91 -35.41 -22.31
CA MET A 30 -15.59 -34.20 -23.07
C MET A 30 -14.50 -34.56 -24.10
N PRO A 31 -14.64 -34.17 -25.39
CA PRO A 31 -13.55 -34.31 -26.35
C PRO A 31 -12.33 -33.53 -25.89
N GLN A 32 -11.14 -34.16 -25.93
CA GLN A 32 -9.89 -33.43 -25.84
C GLN A 32 -9.72 -32.59 -27.11
N TRP A 33 -9.36 -31.33 -26.93
CA TRP A 33 -8.80 -30.48 -27.97
C TRP A 33 -7.36 -30.25 -27.52
N ASP A 34 -6.40 -30.56 -28.39
CA ASP A 34 -4.99 -30.51 -28.03
C ASP A 34 -4.55 -29.05 -27.80
N ASP A 35 -3.88 -28.83 -26.67
CA ASP A 35 -3.15 -27.59 -26.39
C ASP A 35 -1.82 -27.65 -27.16
N GLU A 36 -1.76 -27.07 -28.37
CA GLU A 36 -0.49 -26.74 -29.02
C GLU A 36 -0.21 -25.24 -28.91
N ASP A 37 0.95 -24.92 -28.32
CA ASP A 37 1.45 -23.57 -28.12
C ASP A 37 1.80 -22.90 -29.47
N ASP A 38 1.18 -21.75 -29.76
CA ASP A 38 1.56 -20.92 -30.91
C ASP A 38 2.25 -19.63 -30.47
N ASN A 39 3.52 -19.78 -30.10
CA ASN A 39 4.47 -18.67 -29.90
C ASN A 39 5.34 -18.54 -31.16
N SER A 40 4.72 -18.15 -32.28
CA SER A 40 5.39 -17.93 -33.55
C SER A 40 6.27 -16.67 -33.52
N SER A 41 7.58 -16.88 -33.39
CA SER A 41 8.62 -15.89 -33.69
C SER A 41 8.85 -15.80 -35.21
N ASP A 42 9.38 -14.66 -35.67
CA ASP A 42 9.95 -14.51 -37.01
C ASP A 42 10.95 -15.64 -37.35
N ASP A 43 10.86 -16.19 -38.57
CA ASP A 43 12.05 -16.51 -39.37
C ASP A 43 11.69 -16.61 -40.87
N ASP A 44 12.28 -15.71 -41.67
CA ASP A 44 12.21 -15.69 -43.14
C ASP A 44 13.26 -16.65 -43.73
N GLN A 45 12.86 -17.72 -44.44
CA GLN A 45 13.61 -18.22 -45.60
C GLN A 45 12.85 -19.25 -46.49
N PRO A 46 13.04 -19.23 -47.83
CA PRO A 46 12.26 -20.05 -48.77
C PRO A 46 12.98 -21.32 -49.24
N PRO A 47 12.26 -22.42 -49.53
CA PRO A 47 12.81 -23.57 -50.25
C PRO A 47 12.44 -23.58 -51.74
N THR A 48 13.51 -23.69 -52.52
CA THR A 48 13.67 -24.08 -53.92
C THR A 48 12.65 -25.06 -54.54
N HIS A 49 12.40 -24.84 -55.84
CA HIS A 49 11.94 -25.82 -56.84
C HIS A 49 12.52 -27.24 -56.65
N ASP A 50 11.71 -28.27 -56.90
CA ASP A 50 11.86 -29.05 -58.15
C ASP A 50 10.63 -29.94 -58.44
N ILE A 51 10.19 -29.93 -59.69
CA ILE A 51 9.04 -30.71 -60.19
C ILE A 51 9.59 -31.81 -61.11
N HIS A 52 9.36 -33.07 -60.75
CA HIS A 52 9.55 -34.18 -61.68
C HIS A 52 8.46 -34.15 -62.75
N GLY A 53 8.86 -34.02 -64.01
CA GLY A 53 7.95 -34.08 -65.14
C GLY A 53 7.59 -35.51 -65.56
N ASP A 54 6.47 -35.61 -66.26
CA ASP A 54 6.26 -36.63 -67.30
C ASP A 54 5.89 -35.89 -68.60
N ALA A 55 6.32 -36.44 -69.74
CA ALA A 55 6.36 -35.74 -71.01
C ALA A 55 5.61 -36.49 -72.11
N SER A 56 4.65 -35.81 -72.71
CA SER A 56 4.03 -36.14 -74.01
C SER A 56 3.50 -34.82 -74.56
N GLN A 57 4.32 -34.02 -75.25
CA GLN A 57 4.47 -34.08 -76.71
C GLN A 57 3.13 -34.23 -77.44
N ASP A 58 2.50 -33.08 -77.70
CA ASP A 58 2.08 -32.72 -79.05
C ASP A 58 2.39 -31.24 -79.31
N ASP A 59 2.74 -30.93 -80.54
CA ASP A 59 3.31 -29.65 -81.01
C ASP A 59 2.23 -28.81 -81.69
N ASP A 60 1.78 -27.74 -81.03
CA ASP A 60 0.97 -26.70 -81.67
C ASP A 60 1.44 -25.31 -81.21
N ASN A 61 2.31 -24.71 -82.01
CA ASN A 61 3.02 -23.46 -81.73
C ASN A 61 2.13 -22.23 -81.95
N GLN A 62 1.14 -22.03 -81.07
CA GLN A 62 0.30 -20.83 -81.00
C GLN A 62 0.66 -19.97 -79.78
N PRO A 63 0.88 -18.65 -79.94
CA PRO A 63 1.09 -17.77 -78.80
C PRO A 63 -0.19 -17.69 -77.95
N PRO A 64 -0.09 -17.71 -76.61
CA PRO A 64 -1.27 -17.59 -75.76
C PRO A 64 -1.99 -16.26 -76.01
N PRO A 65 -3.33 -16.22 -76.00
CA PRO A 65 -4.07 -14.97 -76.12
C PRO A 65 -3.72 -14.03 -74.96
N PRO A 66 -3.82 -12.70 -75.14
CA PRO A 66 -3.62 -11.77 -74.04
C PRO A 66 -4.64 -12.08 -72.93
N LEU A 67 -4.14 -12.30 -71.71
CA LEU A 67 -4.98 -12.41 -70.53
C LEU A 67 -5.68 -11.07 -70.29
N ASP A 68 -6.96 -10.99 -70.65
CA ASP A 68 -7.79 -9.81 -70.36
C ASP A 68 -7.90 -9.62 -68.83
N PRO A 69 -7.37 -8.53 -68.24
CA PRO A 69 -7.43 -8.32 -66.80
C PRO A 69 -8.87 -8.11 -66.29
N ALA A 70 -9.83 -7.94 -67.20
CA ALA A 70 -11.26 -7.86 -66.91
C ALA A 70 -11.95 -9.23 -66.69
N ALA A 71 -11.29 -10.35 -66.98
CA ALA A 71 -11.87 -11.69 -66.83
C ALA A 71 -11.68 -12.29 -65.41
N PHE A 72 -10.93 -11.63 -64.53
CA PHE A 72 -10.80 -12.07 -63.13
C PHE A 72 -12.06 -11.70 -62.35
N ASN A 73 -12.95 -12.67 -62.13
CA ASN A 73 -14.25 -12.40 -61.52
C ASN A 73 -14.12 -12.15 -59.99
N TRP A 74 -14.26 -10.89 -59.59
CA TRP A 74 -14.20 -10.45 -58.19
C TRP A 74 -15.45 -10.79 -57.36
N ASP A 75 -16.51 -11.36 -57.95
CA ASP A 75 -17.80 -11.68 -57.27
C ASP A 75 -17.61 -12.32 -55.88
N GLY A 76 -16.76 -13.34 -55.78
CA GLY A 76 -16.54 -14.07 -54.53
C GLY A 76 -15.80 -13.28 -53.45
N VAL A 77 -15.15 -12.17 -53.78
CA VAL A 77 -14.39 -11.38 -52.79
C VAL A 77 -15.32 -10.58 -51.88
N GLY A 78 -16.48 -10.14 -52.38
CA GLY A 78 -17.53 -9.55 -51.55
C GLY A 78 -18.07 -10.56 -50.53
N ASP A 79 -18.34 -11.78 -50.98
CA ASP A 79 -18.79 -12.88 -50.10
C ASP A 79 -17.72 -13.26 -49.07
N ILE A 80 -16.44 -13.32 -49.45
CA ILE A 80 -15.33 -13.57 -48.53
C ILE A 80 -15.24 -12.46 -47.46
N GLN A 81 -15.34 -11.19 -47.84
CA GLN A 81 -15.34 -10.07 -46.88
C GLN A 81 -16.56 -10.09 -45.96
N ALA A 82 -17.74 -10.43 -46.48
CA ALA A 82 -18.96 -10.59 -45.68
C ALA A 82 -18.85 -11.77 -44.70
N LEU A 83 -18.26 -12.89 -45.11
CA LEU A 83 -17.98 -14.04 -44.25
C LEU A 83 -16.90 -13.72 -43.20
N GLN A 84 -15.87 -12.94 -43.53
CA GLN A 84 -14.87 -12.46 -42.58
C GLN A 84 -15.49 -11.54 -41.52
N LEU A 85 -16.35 -10.60 -41.92
CA LEU A 85 -17.09 -9.73 -40.99
C LEU A 85 -18.03 -10.53 -40.09
N LYS A 86 -18.76 -11.49 -40.66
CA LYS A 86 -19.65 -12.38 -39.89
C LYS A 86 -18.87 -13.29 -38.94
N ASN A 87 -17.71 -13.78 -39.33
CA ASN A 87 -16.84 -14.56 -38.46
C ASN A 87 -16.24 -13.71 -37.33
N SER A 88 -15.88 -12.44 -37.57
CA SER A 88 -15.40 -11.56 -36.50
C SER A 88 -16.51 -11.18 -35.52
N GLU A 89 -17.74 -10.96 -35.99
CA GLU A 89 -18.93 -10.77 -35.16
C GLU A 89 -19.26 -12.03 -34.34
N LEU A 90 -19.26 -13.22 -34.95
CA LEU A 90 -19.45 -14.49 -34.24
C LEU A 90 -18.35 -14.71 -33.18
N MET A 91 -17.09 -14.42 -33.50
CA MET A 91 -15.98 -14.50 -32.54
C MET A 91 -16.14 -13.49 -31.38
N ALA A 92 -16.66 -12.30 -31.64
CA ALA A 92 -17.00 -11.33 -30.59
C ALA A 92 -18.11 -11.88 -29.67
N THR A 93 -19.23 -12.36 -30.24
CA THR A 93 -20.30 -12.96 -29.42
C THR A 93 -19.85 -14.19 -28.64
N ILE A 94 -19.00 -15.06 -29.20
CA ILE A 94 -18.41 -16.20 -28.50
C ILE A 94 -17.52 -15.73 -27.34
N LYS A 95 -16.75 -14.65 -27.52
CA LYS A 95 -15.94 -14.04 -26.46
C LYS A 95 -16.82 -13.48 -25.34
N ASP A 96 -17.93 -12.83 -25.68
CA ASP A 96 -18.88 -12.31 -24.70
C ASP A 96 -19.58 -13.44 -23.94
N TYR A 97 -20.05 -14.49 -24.62
CA TYR A 97 -20.62 -15.67 -23.96
C TYR A 97 -19.61 -16.39 -23.07
N LYS A 98 -18.34 -16.53 -23.50
CA LYS A 98 -17.26 -17.03 -22.64
C LYS A 98 -17.07 -16.15 -21.40
N HIS A 99 -17.15 -14.83 -21.54
CA HIS A 99 -17.08 -13.92 -20.39
C HIS A 99 -18.26 -14.12 -19.42
N HIS A 100 -19.49 -14.20 -19.92
CA HIS A 100 -20.67 -14.49 -19.10
C HIS A 100 -20.56 -15.86 -18.40
N VAL A 101 -20.03 -16.89 -19.06
CA VAL A 101 -19.75 -18.19 -18.43
C VAL A 101 -18.73 -18.05 -17.30
N THR A 102 -17.62 -17.31 -17.51
CA THR A 102 -16.64 -17.08 -16.43
C THR A 102 -17.22 -16.28 -15.25
N GLU A 103 -18.11 -15.32 -15.51
CA GLU A 103 -18.80 -14.55 -14.47
C GLU A 103 -19.79 -15.42 -13.69
N LEU A 104 -20.62 -16.22 -14.38
CA LEU A 104 -21.53 -17.17 -13.77
C LEU A 104 -20.79 -18.24 -12.95
N GLN A 105 -19.64 -18.71 -13.42
CA GLN A 105 -18.82 -19.69 -12.71
C GLN A 105 -18.19 -19.09 -11.45
N LEU A 106 -17.71 -17.84 -11.51
CA LEU A 106 -17.23 -17.08 -10.34
C LEU A 106 -18.36 -16.82 -9.33
N LEU A 107 -19.58 -16.54 -9.80
CA LEU A 107 -20.76 -16.39 -8.96
C LEU A 107 -21.17 -17.71 -8.30
N LEU A 108 -21.07 -18.84 -9.02
CA LEU A 108 -21.33 -20.16 -8.45
C LEU A 108 -20.32 -20.50 -7.35
N GLU A 109 -19.02 -20.35 -7.62
CA GLU A 109 -17.94 -20.55 -6.64
C GLU A 109 -18.10 -19.63 -5.41
N ALA A 110 -18.64 -18.41 -5.59
CA ALA A 110 -18.93 -17.50 -4.49
C ALA A 110 -20.17 -17.86 -3.66
N VAL A 111 -21.05 -18.74 -4.17
CA VAL A 111 -22.27 -19.22 -3.53
C VAL A 111 -22.11 -20.65 -2.99
N GLU A 112 -21.07 -21.39 -3.40
CA GLU A 112 -20.76 -22.71 -2.83
C GLU A 112 -20.63 -22.65 -1.30
N PRO A 113 -21.41 -23.45 -0.55
CA PRO A 113 -21.31 -23.50 0.91
C PRO A 113 -19.91 -23.97 1.32
N ILE A 114 -19.20 -23.14 2.08
CA ILE A 114 -17.86 -23.46 2.60
C ILE A 114 -17.95 -24.76 3.41
N PRO A 115 -17.20 -25.83 3.05
CA PRO A 115 -17.29 -27.10 3.75
C PRO A 115 -17.03 -26.96 5.25
N GLY A 116 -18.02 -27.32 6.07
CA GLY A 116 -17.97 -27.21 7.53
C GLY A 116 -18.52 -25.91 8.14
N LEU A 117 -18.95 -24.94 7.33
CA LEU A 117 -19.57 -23.70 7.82
C LEU A 117 -21.10 -23.75 7.71
N ASP A 118 -21.80 -23.88 8.84
CA ASP A 118 -23.26 -23.69 8.86
C ASP A 118 -23.62 -22.20 8.75
N VAL A 119 -24.38 -21.86 7.71
CA VAL A 119 -24.81 -20.49 7.41
C VAL A 119 -25.76 -19.96 8.49
N ASN A 120 -26.48 -20.84 9.19
CA ASN A 120 -27.40 -20.46 10.27
C ASN A 120 -26.64 -20.07 11.53
N THR A 121 -25.63 -20.84 11.97
CA THR A 121 -24.80 -20.45 13.13
C THR A 121 -24.03 -19.16 12.87
N LEU A 122 -23.55 -18.92 11.65
CA LEU A 122 -22.94 -17.63 11.29
C LEU A 122 -23.94 -16.46 11.40
N ARG A 123 -25.20 -16.69 11.04
CA ARG A 123 -26.28 -15.71 11.17
C ARG A 123 -26.61 -15.41 12.64
N ASP A 124 -26.68 -16.43 13.48
CA ASP A 124 -26.98 -16.28 14.91
C ASP A 124 -25.86 -15.51 15.64
N VAL A 125 -24.58 -15.80 15.32
CA VAL A 125 -23.43 -15.04 15.83
C VAL A 125 -23.45 -13.59 15.35
N LEU A 126 -23.82 -13.32 14.09
CA LEU A 126 -24.00 -11.95 13.57
C LEU A 126 -25.18 -11.21 14.19
N GLN A 127 -26.19 -11.93 14.68
CA GLN A 127 -27.35 -11.38 15.40
C GLN A 127 -27.10 -11.25 16.92
N GLY A 128 -25.93 -11.64 17.41
CA GLY A 128 -25.52 -11.46 18.81
C GLY A 128 -26.01 -12.55 19.76
N ALA A 129 -26.31 -13.76 19.27
CA ALA A 129 -26.57 -14.91 20.12
C ALA A 129 -25.31 -15.26 20.93
N GLU A 130 -25.40 -15.14 22.26
CA GLU A 130 -24.23 -15.14 23.17
C GLU A 130 -23.64 -16.53 23.44
N VAL A 131 -24.19 -17.59 22.83
CA VAL A 131 -23.77 -18.99 23.03
C VAL A 131 -23.69 -19.73 21.70
N VAL A 132 -22.54 -19.62 21.02
CA VAL A 132 -22.08 -20.61 20.03
C VAL A 132 -20.64 -20.94 20.35
N ASP A 133 -20.39 -22.23 20.61
CA ASP A 133 -19.14 -22.78 21.18
C ASP A 133 -18.04 -22.92 20.09
N HIS A 134 -17.79 -21.83 19.36
CA HIS A 134 -16.73 -21.70 18.36
C HIS A 134 -15.81 -20.56 18.75
N ASP A 135 -14.51 -20.77 18.60
CA ASP A 135 -13.49 -19.80 18.97
C ASP A 135 -13.76 -18.45 18.29
N ILE A 136 -14.11 -17.42 19.08
CA ILE A 136 -14.43 -16.06 18.61
C ILE A 136 -13.25 -15.47 17.78
N ARG A 137 -12.05 -15.98 18.05
CA ARG A 137 -10.82 -15.77 17.27
C ARG A 137 -10.98 -16.16 15.80
N ASP A 138 -11.49 -17.35 15.51
CA ASP A 138 -11.53 -17.92 14.16
C ASP A 138 -12.62 -17.26 13.31
N VAL A 139 -13.79 -16.98 13.89
CA VAL A 139 -14.83 -16.13 13.27
C VAL A 139 -14.25 -14.77 12.89
N LYS A 140 -13.42 -14.18 13.76
CA LYS A 140 -12.78 -12.88 13.52
C LYS A 140 -11.65 -12.96 12.48
N ILE A 141 -10.89 -14.05 12.44
CA ILE A 141 -9.90 -14.34 11.38
C ILE A 141 -10.61 -14.44 10.02
N VAL A 142 -11.69 -15.21 9.92
CA VAL A 142 -12.49 -15.35 8.69
C VAL A 142 -13.09 -14.00 8.25
N HIS A 143 -13.63 -13.21 9.18
CA HIS A 143 -14.15 -11.88 8.88
C HIS A 143 -13.06 -10.90 8.41
N GLN A 144 -11.87 -10.94 9.04
CA GLN A 144 -10.72 -10.14 8.61
C GLN A 144 -10.18 -10.60 7.25
N ALA A 145 -10.11 -11.90 6.98
CA ALA A 145 -9.73 -12.45 5.68
C ALA A 145 -10.73 -12.05 4.57
N LYS A 146 -12.04 -12.07 4.86
CA LYS A 146 -13.08 -11.59 3.92
C LYS A 146 -12.92 -10.10 3.61
N LYS A 147 -12.67 -9.26 4.62
CA LYS A 147 -12.34 -7.83 4.44
C LYS A 147 -11.04 -7.61 3.67
N LEU A 148 -10.00 -8.41 3.94
CA LEU A 148 -8.71 -8.34 3.23
C LEU A 148 -8.88 -8.70 1.74
N ARG A 149 -9.66 -9.74 1.42
CA ARG A 149 -9.99 -10.14 0.04
C ARG A 149 -10.77 -9.02 -0.68
N GLN A 150 -11.77 -8.43 -0.03
CA GLN A 150 -12.52 -7.28 -0.58
C GLN A 150 -11.62 -6.06 -0.84
N ALA A 151 -10.76 -5.69 0.12
CA ALA A 151 -9.81 -4.59 -0.03
C ALA A 151 -8.79 -4.85 -1.15
N LYS A 152 -8.30 -6.10 -1.29
CA LYS A 152 -7.39 -6.51 -2.36
C LYS A 152 -8.05 -6.39 -3.74
N ILE A 153 -9.33 -6.78 -3.88
CA ILE A 153 -10.10 -6.63 -5.13
C ILE A 153 -10.33 -5.15 -5.48
N ALA A 154 -10.66 -4.31 -4.48
CA ALA A 154 -10.77 -2.87 -4.69
C ALA A 154 -9.44 -2.25 -5.15
N LEU A 155 -8.32 -2.65 -4.55
CA LEU A 155 -6.98 -2.20 -4.94
C LEU A 155 -6.63 -2.64 -6.37
N THR A 156 -6.94 -3.87 -6.79
CA THR A 156 -6.69 -4.30 -8.18
C THR A 156 -7.57 -3.57 -9.18
N LYS A 157 -8.84 -3.28 -8.84
CA LYS A 157 -9.77 -2.50 -9.66
C LYS A 157 -9.31 -1.03 -9.80
N GLU A 158 -8.73 -0.45 -8.76
CA GLU A 158 -8.21 0.91 -8.83
C GLU A 158 -6.86 0.97 -9.57
N LYS A 159 -6.01 -0.07 -9.44
CA LYS A 159 -4.79 -0.19 -10.26
C LYS A 159 -5.11 -0.33 -11.75
N SER A 160 -6.12 -1.10 -12.15
CA SER A 160 -6.49 -1.22 -13.56
C SER A 160 -7.08 0.06 -14.14
N LYS A 161 -7.89 0.80 -13.36
CA LYS A 161 -8.32 2.16 -13.72
C LYS A 161 -7.13 3.12 -13.85
N GLY A 162 -6.19 3.08 -12.90
CA GLY A 162 -4.99 3.92 -12.89
C GLY A 162 -4.12 3.68 -14.13
N ALA A 163 -3.92 2.40 -14.51
CA ALA A 163 -3.25 2.04 -15.76
C ALA A 163 -3.99 2.58 -16.99
N GLY A 164 -5.32 2.43 -17.04
CA GLY A 164 -6.16 2.97 -18.12
C GLY A 164 -6.27 4.51 -18.15
N ALA A 165 -6.00 5.19 -17.04
CA ALA A 165 -5.85 6.64 -17.00
C ALA A 165 -4.46 7.07 -17.49
N SER A 166 -3.39 6.39 -17.03
CA SER A 166 -2.01 6.64 -17.45
C SER A 166 -1.81 6.41 -18.96
N GLY A 167 -2.43 5.38 -19.54
CA GLY A 167 -2.40 5.16 -20.99
C GLY A 167 -3.10 6.26 -21.79
N ARG A 168 -4.20 6.81 -21.27
CA ARG A 168 -4.87 7.97 -21.88
C ARG A 168 -4.06 9.25 -21.76
N ILE A 169 -3.32 9.45 -20.66
CA ILE A 169 -2.38 10.56 -20.52
C ILE A 169 -1.27 10.45 -21.57
N ALA A 170 -0.62 9.28 -21.68
CA ALA A 170 0.45 9.06 -22.66
C ALA A 170 -0.01 9.25 -24.12
N GLU A 171 -1.21 8.80 -24.48
CA GLU A 171 -1.75 9.04 -25.83
C GLU A 171 -2.13 10.52 -26.06
N LEU A 172 -2.64 11.24 -25.06
CA LEU A 172 -2.88 12.68 -25.16
C LEU A 172 -1.57 13.47 -25.29
N GLU A 173 -0.52 13.10 -24.55
CA GLU A 173 0.83 13.67 -24.68
C GLU A 173 1.40 13.44 -26.09
N ARG A 174 1.20 12.24 -26.65
CA ARG A 174 1.60 11.91 -28.03
C ARG A 174 0.85 12.74 -29.07
N GLN A 175 -0.47 12.88 -28.93
CA GLN A 175 -1.30 13.69 -29.82
C GLN A 175 -0.94 15.18 -29.76
N LEU A 176 -0.54 15.69 -28.58
CA LEU A 176 -0.09 17.06 -28.39
C LEU A 176 1.25 17.30 -29.09
N HIS A 177 2.24 16.42 -28.89
CA HIS A 177 3.54 16.48 -29.59
C HIS A 177 3.38 16.44 -31.12
N ASP A 178 2.55 15.52 -31.63
CA ASP A 178 2.22 15.45 -33.06
C ASP A 178 1.54 16.72 -33.58
N ALA A 179 0.72 17.40 -32.77
CA ALA A 179 0.08 18.66 -33.14
C ALA A 179 1.09 19.82 -33.18
N GLU A 180 2.01 19.91 -32.22
CA GLU A 180 3.11 20.89 -32.21
C GLU A 180 4.03 20.71 -33.41
N GLU A 181 4.38 19.47 -33.78
CA GLU A 181 5.24 19.21 -34.94
C GLU A 181 4.55 19.62 -36.27
N ARG A 182 3.25 19.39 -36.40
CA ARG A 182 2.44 19.87 -37.54
C ARG A 182 2.38 21.41 -37.57
N HIS A 183 2.20 22.05 -36.43
CA HIS A 183 2.20 23.52 -36.31
C HIS A 183 3.52 24.10 -36.82
N LEU A 184 4.65 23.62 -36.30
CA LEU A 184 5.98 24.10 -36.66
C LEU A 184 6.31 23.86 -38.15
N LYS A 185 5.84 22.76 -38.74
CA LYS A 185 5.92 22.52 -40.19
C LYS A 185 5.11 23.55 -40.99
N SER A 186 3.93 23.93 -40.52
CA SER A 186 3.08 24.93 -41.18
C SER A 186 3.67 26.34 -41.14
N GLU A 187 4.21 26.77 -40.00
CA GLU A 187 4.86 28.09 -39.85
C GLU A 187 6.06 28.25 -40.79
N ARG A 188 6.89 27.21 -40.90
CA ARG A 188 8.04 27.17 -41.83
C ARG A 188 7.61 27.32 -43.29
N LEU A 189 6.46 26.77 -43.68
CA LEU A 189 5.95 26.87 -45.04
C LEU A 189 5.44 28.29 -45.35
N VAL A 190 4.72 28.91 -44.39
CA VAL A 190 4.25 30.30 -44.50
C VAL A 190 5.44 31.27 -44.64
N HIS A 191 6.46 31.13 -43.77
CA HIS A 191 7.68 31.94 -43.84
C HIS A 191 8.43 31.80 -45.18
N LYS A 192 8.38 30.62 -45.81
CA LYS A 192 9.00 30.39 -47.13
C LYS A 192 8.24 31.06 -48.28
N LEU A 193 6.93 31.26 -48.14
CA LEU A 193 6.08 31.95 -49.13
C LEU A 193 6.18 33.49 -49.03
N GLN A 194 6.58 34.04 -47.88
CA GLN A 194 6.77 35.49 -47.70
C GLN A 194 8.03 36.07 -48.38
N LEU A 195 9.01 35.25 -48.78
CA LEU A 195 10.31 35.66 -49.34
C LEU A 195 10.39 35.51 -50.87
N GLY A 196 9.35 35.92 -51.60
CA GLY A 196 9.15 35.58 -53.01
C GLY A 196 10.25 36.02 -53.99
N GLU A 197 10.74 35.09 -54.80
CA GLU A 197 11.57 35.33 -55.99
C GLU A 197 10.74 35.24 -57.30
N LYS A 198 11.00 36.15 -58.25
CA LYS A 198 10.48 36.06 -59.63
C LYS A 198 11.41 36.79 -60.63
N PRO A 199 11.70 36.24 -61.83
CA PRO A 199 12.71 36.78 -62.75
C PRO A 199 12.20 37.71 -63.86
N GLU A 200 13.10 38.49 -64.48
CA GLU A 200 12.85 39.45 -65.59
C GLU A 200 13.51 39.09 -66.94
N PRO A 201 13.00 39.61 -68.08
CA PRO A 201 13.70 39.64 -69.36
C PRO A 201 13.79 41.03 -70.09
N LYS A 202 15.00 41.61 -70.11
CA LYS A 202 15.76 42.21 -71.24
C LYS A 202 15.10 42.92 -72.49
N HIS A 203 15.51 44.20 -72.71
CA HIS A 203 16.39 44.73 -73.83
C HIS A 203 15.95 45.93 -74.74
N THR A 204 16.81 46.99 -74.76
CA THR A 204 17.26 47.94 -75.85
C THR A 204 16.26 48.71 -76.75
N GLU A 205 16.24 50.06 -76.82
CA GLU A 205 17.20 51.03 -77.46
C GLU A 205 17.19 51.06 -79.02
N SER A 206 17.33 52.18 -79.77
CA SER A 206 17.61 53.61 -79.51
C SER A 206 17.15 54.52 -80.71
N ALA A 207 17.71 55.73 -80.91
CA ALA A 207 17.26 56.77 -81.88
C ALA A 207 18.38 57.15 -82.91
N ASN A 208 18.43 58.23 -83.72
CA ASN A 208 17.76 59.56 -83.72
C ASN A 208 18.05 60.37 -85.03
N THR A 209 17.09 60.76 -85.91
CA THR A 209 17.38 61.64 -87.09
C THR A 209 16.35 62.75 -87.40
N VAL A 210 16.72 64.00 -87.11
CA VAL A 210 15.81 65.18 -87.08
C VAL A 210 15.32 65.73 -88.45
N PRO A 211 16.00 65.58 -89.59
CA PRO A 211 15.45 66.02 -90.88
C PRO A 211 14.34 65.11 -91.42
N LEU A 212 14.45 63.81 -91.15
CA LEU A 212 13.32 62.88 -91.25
C LEU A 212 12.20 63.32 -90.32
N LYS A 213 12.50 63.73 -89.07
CA LYS A 213 11.47 64.08 -88.07
C LYS A 213 10.37 65.02 -88.56
N LYS A 214 10.50 65.94 -89.51
CA LYS A 214 9.30 66.69 -89.96
C LYS A 214 8.35 65.86 -90.83
N PHE A 215 8.89 65.02 -91.71
CA PHE A 215 8.09 64.09 -92.52
C PHE A 215 7.63 62.90 -91.67
N GLU A 216 8.49 62.43 -90.78
CA GLU A 216 8.21 61.43 -89.76
C GLU A 216 7.26 61.97 -88.68
N ASP A 217 7.22 63.27 -88.37
CA ASP A 217 6.25 63.89 -87.45
C ASP A 217 4.89 64.02 -88.13
N LEU A 218 4.84 64.32 -89.43
CA LEU A 218 3.59 64.27 -90.20
C LEU A 218 3.09 62.83 -90.36
N ARG A 219 4.01 61.89 -90.60
CA ARG A 219 3.74 60.46 -90.70
C ARG A 219 3.33 59.87 -89.36
N VAL A 220 4.03 60.17 -88.27
CA VAL A 220 3.69 59.80 -86.89
C VAL A 220 2.41 60.50 -86.45
N LYS A 221 2.11 61.73 -86.89
CA LYS A 221 0.78 62.34 -86.66
C LYS A 221 -0.31 61.65 -87.47
N TYR A 222 -0.05 61.24 -88.71
CA TYR A 222 -1.01 60.50 -89.53
C TYR A 222 -1.22 59.07 -89.00
N GLU A 223 -0.15 58.39 -88.61
CA GLU A 223 -0.17 57.07 -87.98
C GLU A 223 -0.76 57.14 -86.57
N ALA A 224 -0.48 58.18 -85.77
CA ALA A 224 -1.15 58.44 -84.49
C ALA A 224 -2.64 58.75 -84.69
N MET A 225 -3.01 59.60 -85.64
CA MET A 225 -4.43 59.85 -85.98
C MET A 225 -5.11 58.61 -86.54
N ALA A 226 -4.42 57.74 -87.29
CA ALA A 226 -4.96 56.47 -87.77
C ALA A 226 -5.03 55.41 -86.66
N ILE A 227 -4.09 55.42 -85.71
CA ILE A 227 -4.12 54.58 -84.50
C ILE A 227 -5.23 55.06 -83.57
N ASP A 228 -5.41 56.36 -83.39
CA ASP A 228 -6.43 56.95 -82.54
C ASP A 228 -7.80 56.84 -83.20
N LEU A 229 -7.92 56.95 -84.52
CA LEU A 229 -9.13 56.58 -85.26
C LEU A 229 -9.44 55.09 -85.11
N LYS A 230 -8.44 54.19 -85.17
CA LYS A 230 -8.62 52.76 -84.87
C LYS A 230 -8.95 52.50 -83.39
N LYS A 231 -8.42 53.27 -82.43
CA LYS A 231 -8.75 53.18 -81.00
C LYS A 231 -10.18 53.68 -80.76
N MET A 232 -10.57 54.80 -81.35
CA MET A 232 -11.93 55.34 -81.30
C MET A 232 -12.91 54.38 -81.96
N GLN A 233 -12.59 53.82 -83.12
CA GLN A 233 -13.37 52.76 -83.76
C GLN A 233 -13.49 51.52 -82.86
N ARG A 234 -12.41 51.08 -82.20
CA ARG A 234 -12.43 49.98 -81.22
C ARG A 234 -13.12 50.33 -79.88
N ALA A 235 -13.22 51.60 -79.53
CA ALA A 235 -13.96 52.08 -78.36
C ALA A 235 -15.45 52.10 -78.68
N LEU A 236 -15.84 52.68 -79.82
CA LEU A 236 -17.20 52.56 -80.38
C LEU A 236 -17.60 51.09 -80.54
N GLN A 237 -16.72 50.22 -81.04
CA GLN A 237 -17.00 48.80 -81.18
C GLN A 237 -17.30 48.15 -79.81
N ARG A 238 -16.54 48.49 -78.76
CA ARG A 238 -16.82 48.01 -77.39
C ARG A 238 -18.09 48.59 -76.78
N GLU A 239 -18.41 49.85 -77.07
CA GLU A 239 -19.64 50.51 -76.58
C GLU A 239 -20.90 50.03 -77.31
N VAL A 240 -20.77 49.63 -78.57
CA VAL A 240 -21.85 49.08 -79.40
C VAL A 240 -21.99 47.56 -79.21
N GLY A 241 -20.90 46.88 -78.86
CA GLY A 241 -20.74 45.43 -78.78
C GLY A 241 -19.90 44.89 -79.95
N ASP A 242 -18.97 43.96 -79.66
CA ASP A 242 -18.07 43.39 -80.69
C ASP A 242 -18.81 42.61 -81.81
N ASP A 243 -20.09 42.25 -81.58
CA ASP A 243 -20.94 41.50 -82.49
C ASP A 243 -21.65 42.36 -83.57
N VAL A 244 -21.45 43.68 -83.59
CA VAL A 244 -22.26 44.62 -84.41
C VAL A 244 -21.40 45.40 -85.41
N PRO A 245 -21.57 45.23 -86.74
CA PRO A 245 -20.74 45.91 -87.73
C PRO A 245 -20.91 47.44 -87.68
N LEU A 246 -19.84 48.18 -87.34
CA LEU A 246 -19.87 49.65 -87.27
C LEU A 246 -20.18 50.32 -88.63
N ALA A 247 -19.84 49.69 -89.75
CA ALA A 247 -20.17 50.19 -91.09
C ALA A 247 -21.69 50.27 -91.30
N GLU A 248 -22.42 49.22 -90.89
CA GLU A 248 -23.89 49.13 -91.02
C GLU A 248 -24.65 50.16 -90.14
N ILE A 249 -23.97 50.74 -89.15
CA ILE A 249 -24.50 51.84 -88.33
C ILE A 249 -24.20 53.20 -88.96
N LEU A 250 -23.03 53.36 -89.58
CA LEU A 250 -22.56 54.62 -90.15
C LEU A 250 -23.14 54.90 -91.55
N ASP A 251 -23.38 53.87 -92.37
CA ASP A 251 -23.87 54.00 -93.75
C ASP A 251 -25.40 54.24 -93.86
N GLY A 252 -26.07 54.52 -92.73
CA GLY A 252 -27.31 55.32 -92.69
C GLY A 252 -28.63 54.66 -93.15
N GLU A 253 -28.60 53.61 -93.97
CA GLU A 253 -29.83 53.02 -94.54
C GLU A 253 -30.01 51.51 -94.24
N GLY A 254 -30.78 51.24 -93.18
CA GLY A 254 -31.58 50.01 -93.07
C GLY A 254 -30.99 48.82 -92.29
N GLY A 255 -31.14 48.82 -90.95
CA GLY A 255 -30.91 47.59 -90.15
C GLY A 255 -31.24 47.66 -88.65
N GLY A 256 -30.90 48.76 -87.96
CA GLY A 256 -30.76 48.73 -86.48
C GLY A 256 -32.02 48.87 -85.59
N LYS A 257 -33.21 49.24 -86.10
CA LYS A 257 -34.33 49.71 -85.24
C LYS A 257 -35.06 48.61 -84.44
N ARG A 258 -34.77 47.33 -84.67
CA ARG A 258 -35.37 46.20 -83.92
C ARG A 258 -34.47 45.65 -82.79
N GLY A 259 -33.21 46.10 -82.68
CA GLY A 259 -32.26 45.56 -81.68
C GLY A 259 -32.41 46.15 -80.26
N ARG A 260 -32.18 47.46 -80.10
CA ARG A 260 -31.91 48.06 -78.77
C ARG A 260 -33.10 48.07 -77.81
N ALA A 261 -34.31 48.40 -78.26
CA ALA A 261 -35.47 48.49 -77.38
C ALA A 261 -35.83 47.14 -76.74
N GLN A 262 -35.76 46.05 -77.52
CA GLN A 262 -36.03 44.70 -77.04
C GLN A 262 -34.94 44.22 -76.07
N GLN A 263 -33.67 44.55 -76.33
CA GLN A 263 -32.54 44.31 -75.42
C GLN A 263 -32.70 45.04 -74.08
N ILE A 264 -33.10 46.32 -74.10
CA ILE A 264 -33.37 47.12 -72.89
C ILE A 264 -34.52 46.50 -72.07
N VAL A 265 -35.58 46.02 -72.71
CA VAL A 265 -36.69 45.33 -72.02
C VAL A 265 -36.22 44.01 -71.40
N MET A 266 -35.43 43.20 -72.13
CA MET A 266 -34.84 41.97 -71.59
C MET A 266 -33.89 42.22 -70.41
N LEU A 267 -33.04 43.25 -70.49
CA LEU A 267 -32.13 43.61 -69.41
C LEU A 267 -32.89 44.16 -68.20
N LYS A 268 -33.90 45.01 -68.38
CA LYS A 268 -34.78 45.45 -67.29
C LYS A 268 -35.53 44.27 -66.64
N ALA A 269 -35.97 43.28 -67.42
CA ALA A 269 -36.58 42.07 -66.87
C ALA A 269 -35.58 41.20 -66.08
N LYS A 270 -34.34 41.05 -66.56
CA LYS A 270 -33.25 40.37 -65.82
C LYS A 270 -32.88 41.10 -64.54
N VAL A 271 -32.71 42.42 -64.58
CA VAL A 271 -32.43 43.26 -63.39
C VAL A 271 -33.57 43.09 -62.38
N LYS A 272 -34.84 43.24 -62.78
CA LYS A 272 -35.98 43.06 -61.89
C LYS A 272 -36.12 41.63 -61.32
N LYS A 273 -35.67 40.61 -62.06
CA LYS A 273 -35.57 39.24 -61.55
C LYS A 273 -34.46 39.09 -60.51
N LEU A 274 -33.27 39.61 -60.80
CA LEU A 274 -32.12 39.60 -59.89
C LEU A 274 -32.38 40.43 -58.63
N GLU A 275 -33.03 41.60 -58.75
CA GLU A 275 -33.52 42.40 -57.62
C GLU A 275 -34.48 41.58 -56.76
N LYS A 276 -35.46 40.88 -57.37
CA LYS A 276 -36.39 40.01 -56.64
C LYS A 276 -35.68 38.82 -55.97
N GLU A 277 -34.74 38.18 -56.66
CA GLU A 277 -33.91 37.09 -56.09
C GLU A 277 -33.04 37.58 -54.94
N LEU A 278 -32.52 38.82 -55.03
CA LEU A 278 -31.75 39.46 -53.98
C LEU A 278 -32.64 39.89 -52.81
N GLN A 279 -33.86 40.40 -53.06
CA GLN A 279 -34.89 40.64 -52.04
C GLN A 279 -35.28 39.35 -51.29
N THR A 280 -35.33 38.20 -51.96
CA THR A 280 -35.55 36.90 -51.30
C THR A 280 -34.33 36.39 -50.54
N ARG A 281 -33.12 36.90 -50.82
CA ARG A 281 -31.89 36.61 -50.06
C ARG A 281 -31.59 37.65 -48.97
N THR A 282 -32.23 38.82 -48.99
CA THR A 282 -32.12 39.87 -47.97
C THR A 282 -33.36 39.99 -47.07
N ALA A 283 -34.36 39.12 -47.25
CA ALA A 283 -35.25 38.76 -46.16
C ALA A 283 -34.37 38.19 -45.03
N PRO A 284 -34.37 38.79 -43.82
CA PRO A 284 -33.49 38.35 -42.76
C PRO A 284 -33.89 36.93 -42.35
N ASP A 285 -32.93 36.01 -42.28
CA ASP A 285 -33.14 34.60 -41.91
C ASP A 285 -33.29 34.45 -40.38
N THR A 286 -34.19 35.24 -39.82
CA THR A 286 -34.51 35.30 -38.39
C THR A 286 -34.96 33.94 -37.83
N GLY A 287 -35.43 33.04 -38.70
CA GLY A 287 -35.82 31.68 -38.32
C GLY A 287 -34.66 30.71 -38.12
N VAL A 288 -33.50 30.94 -38.73
CA VAL A 288 -32.30 30.10 -38.55
C VAL A 288 -31.38 30.72 -37.49
N ASP A 289 -31.13 32.02 -37.55
CA ASP A 289 -30.28 32.71 -36.56
C ASP A 289 -30.88 32.62 -35.14
N ALA A 290 -32.20 32.79 -34.97
CA ALA A 290 -32.82 32.66 -33.64
C ALA A 290 -32.82 31.21 -33.12
N LYS A 291 -32.84 30.20 -34.00
CA LYS A 291 -32.68 28.80 -33.59
C LYS A 291 -31.25 28.53 -33.13
N ALA A 292 -30.26 29.02 -33.88
CA ALA A 292 -28.85 28.92 -33.50
C ALA A 292 -28.56 29.64 -32.17
N GLU A 293 -29.18 30.79 -31.91
CA GLU A 293 -29.08 31.50 -30.63
C GLU A 293 -29.68 30.69 -29.46
N VAL A 294 -30.89 30.13 -29.63
CA VAL A 294 -31.52 29.26 -28.63
C VAL A 294 -30.70 28.00 -28.36
N GLU A 295 -30.14 27.38 -29.40
CA GLU A 295 -29.26 26.22 -29.27
C GLU A 295 -27.95 26.58 -28.54
N LEU A 296 -27.33 27.71 -28.86
CA LEU A 296 -26.16 28.22 -28.13
C LEU A 296 -26.45 28.52 -26.65
N LEU A 297 -27.63 29.06 -26.34
CA LEU A 297 -28.06 29.29 -24.95
C LEU A 297 -28.31 27.96 -24.21
N ALA A 298 -28.95 26.97 -24.86
CA ALA A 298 -29.13 25.64 -24.30
C ALA A 298 -27.78 24.94 -24.03
N LEU A 299 -26.83 25.04 -24.96
CA LEU A 299 -25.50 24.42 -24.85
C LEU A 299 -24.64 25.12 -23.78
N LYS A 300 -24.77 26.45 -23.62
CA LYS A 300 -24.19 27.18 -22.48
C LYS A 300 -24.81 26.76 -21.15
N ALA A 301 -26.14 26.63 -21.09
CA ALA A 301 -26.84 26.20 -19.87
C ALA A 301 -26.48 24.76 -19.49
N ASP A 302 -26.29 23.86 -20.46
CA ASP A 302 -25.86 22.48 -20.19
C ASP A 302 -24.40 22.43 -19.72
N LYS A 303 -23.49 23.17 -20.35
CA LYS A 303 -22.11 23.34 -19.85
C LYS A 303 -22.07 23.92 -18.44
N GLN A 304 -22.95 24.88 -18.11
CA GLN A 304 -23.04 25.41 -16.75
C GLN A 304 -23.51 24.33 -15.77
N ARG A 305 -24.55 23.54 -16.09
CA ARG A 305 -25.00 22.41 -15.27
C ARG A 305 -23.91 21.35 -15.06
N GLN A 306 -23.13 21.05 -16.10
CA GLN A 306 -22.00 20.12 -15.99
C GLN A 306 -20.90 20.67 -15.08
N LEU A 307 -20.59 21.98 -15.17
CA LEU A 307 -19.66 22.64 -14.24
C LEU A 307 -20.19 22.62 -12.80
N ASP A 308 -21.46 23.00 -12.59
CA ASP A 308 -22.10 23.02 -11.27
C ASP A 308 -22.12 21.60 -10.65
N HIS A 309 -22.38 20.56 -11.46
CA HIS A 309 -22.33 19.17 -11.02
C HIS A 309 -20.91 18.74 -10.62
N VAL A 310 -19.89 19.06 -11.44
CA VAL A 310 -18.49 18.74 -11.12
C VAL A 310 -18.03 19.49 -9.86
N ILE A 311 -18.47 20.73 -9.66
CA ILE A 311 -18.19 21.51 -8.44
C ILE A 311 -18.84 20.84 -7.21
N ALA A 312 -20.12 20.44 -7.32
CA ALA A 312 -20.83 19.74 -6.24
C ALA A 312 -20.17 18.40 -5.88
N ASP A 313 -19.72 17.63 -6.88
CA ASP A 313 -19.00 16.37 -6.67
C ASP A 313 -17.64 16.62 -6.01
N LEU A 314 -16.89 17.65 -6.45
CA LEU A 314 -15.60 18.04 -5.89
C LEU A 314 -15.75 18.41 -4.41
N ASP A 315 -16.76 19.21 -4.05
CA ASP A 315 -17.03 19.58 -2.67
C ASP A 315 -17.53 18.39 -1.84
N ALA A 316 -18.35 17.49 -2.39
CA ALA A 316 -18.73 16.24 -1.74
C ALA A 316 -17.52 15.32 -1.48
N PHE A 317 -16.55 15.25 -2.40
CA PHE A 317 -15.30 14.51 -2.20
C PHE A 317 -14.39 15.16 -1.15
N LYS A 318 -14.28 16.50 -1.09
CA LYS A 318 -13.58 17.19 0.01
C LYS A 318 -14.22 16.84 1.36
N ASP A 319 -15.54 16.95 1.46
CA ASP A 319 -16.32 16.65 2.65
C ASP A 319 -16.11 15.19 3.12
N ALA A 320 -16.07 14.25 2.18
CA ALA A 320 -15.77 12.85 2.45
C ALA A 320 -14.33 12.63 2.92
N ASN A 321 -13.36 13.33 2.31
CA ASN A 321 -11.95 13.27 2.69
C ASN A 321 -11.72 13.84 4.09
N ASP A 322 -12.33 14.97 4.44
CA ASP A 322 -12.26 15.57 5.78
C ASP A 322 -12.89 14.64 6.85
N LYS A 323 -14.03 14.01 6.54
CA LYS A 323 -14.67 13.01 7.40
C LYS A 323 -13.79 11.77 7.59
N LEU A 324 -13.03 11.35 6.57
CA LEU A 324 -12.07 10.25 6.66
C LEU A 324 -10.81 10.64 7.45
N SER A 325 -10.28 11.84 7.23
CA SER A 325 -9.12 12.38 7.95
C SER A 325 -9.40 12.45 9.46
N ARG A 326 -10.53 13.03 9.88
CA ARG A 326 -10.96 13.06 11.29
C ARG A 326 -11.13 11.66 11.90
N LYS A 327 -11.62 10.68 11.12
CA LYS A 327 -11.72 9.27 11.57
C LYS A 327 -10.35 8.61 11.71
N TYR A 328 -9.41 8.92 10.82
CA TYR A 328 -8.04 8.44 10.87
C TYR A 328 -7.31 8.99 12.11
N ASP A 329 -7.40 10.29 12.37
CA ASP A 329 -6.80 10.91 13.55
C ASP A 329 -7.39 10.37 14.86
N ALA A 330 -8.72 10.19 14.91
CA ALA A 330 -9.39 9.57 16.05
C ALA A 330 -8.94 8.10 16.28
N GLN A 331 -8.74 7.32 15.21
CA GLN A 331 -8.19 5.96 15.33
C GLN A 331 -6.72 5.98 15.74
N LYS A 332 -5.91 6.88 15.19
CA LYS A 332 -4.49 7.06 15.55
C LYS A 332 -4.32 7.40 17.04
N ALA A 333 -5.13 8.34 17.55
CA ALA A 333 -5.17 8.66 18.98
C ALA A 333 -5.58 7.45 19.84
N ARG A 334 -6.60 6.70 19.43
CA ARG A 334 -7.04 5.47 20.11
C ARG A 334 -5.95 4.40 20.12
N VAL A 335 -5.26 4.17 19.01
CA VAL A 335 -4.15 3.20 18.92
C VAL A 335 -3.05 3.62 19.89
N HIS A 336 -2.63 4.89 19.88
CA HIS A 336 -1.61 5.40 20.81
C HIS A 336 -1.99 5.21 22.29
N THR A 337 -3.26 5.45 22.66
CA THR A 337 -3.75 5.18 24.02
C THR A 337 -3.69 3.69 24.37
N LEU A 338 -4.13 2.81 23.46
CA LEU A 338 -4.09 1.35 23.67
C LEU A 338 -2.66 0.82 23.75
N GLU A 339 -1.72 1.35 22.97
CA GLU A 339 -0.29 1.02 23.05
C GLU A 339 0.31 1.46 24.39
N LYS A 340 -0.02 2.67 24.86
CA LYS A 340 0.39 3.18 26.17
C LYS A 340 -0.14 2.29 27.31
N ASP A 341 -1.40 1.87 27.25
CA ASP A 341 -1.99 0.99 28.25
C ASP A 341 -1.43 -0.44 28.17
N ALA A 342 -1.21 -0.99 26.98
CA ALA A 342 -0.50 -2.26 26.79
C ALA A 342 0.92 -2.20 27.37
N GLY A 343 1.63 -1.07 27.23
CA GLY A 343 2.91 -0.80 27.89
C GLY A 343 2.79 -0.89 29.42
N LYS A 344 1.85 -0.16 30.02
CA LYS A 344 1.58 -0.25 31.48
C LYS A 344 1.26 -1.66 31.94
N HIS A 345 0.49 -2.42 31.16
CA HIS A 345 0.14 -3.81 31.48
C HIS A 345 1.36 -4.73 31.42
N LYS A 346 2.26 -4.56 30.44
CA LYS A 346 3.54 -5.28 30.39
C LYS A 346 4.41 -4.97 31.62
N THR A 347 4.53 -3.70 32.02
CA THR A 347 5.29 -3.32 33.23
C THR A 347 4.67 -3.91 34.49
N LYS A 348 3.34 -3.89 34.64
CA LYS A 348 2.65 -4.54 35.76
C LYS A 348 2.88 -6.06 35.78
N LEU A 349 2.85 -6.71 34.62
CA LEU A 349 3.10 -8.14 34.50
C LEU A 349 4.55 -8.49 34.84
N ALA A 350 5.53 -7.69 34.41
CA ALA A 350 6.92 -7.85 34.80
C ALA A 350 7.09 -7.78 36.33
N ILE A 351 6.54 -6.76 36.98
CA ILE A 351 6.57 -6.62 38.45
C ILE A 351 5.92 -7.83 39.16
N LEU A 352 4.83 -8.39 38.62
CA LEU A 352 4.20 -9.58 39.17
C LEU A 352 5.02 -10.86 38.97
N LEU A 353 5.75 -10.98 37.85
CA LEU A 353 6.67 -12.09 37.58
C LEU A 353 7.92 -11.98 38.47
N ASP A 354 8.49 -10.79 38.62
CA ASP A 354 9.60 -10.52 39.54
C ASP A 354 9.19 -10.85 40.98
N LYS A 355 7.97 -10.48 41.38
CA LYS A 355 7.42 -10.87 42.68
C LYS A 355 7.26 -12.39 42.79
N SER A 356 6.68 -13.06 41.79
CA SER A 356 6.57 -14.53 41.79
C SER A 356 7.93 -15.18 41.96
N HIS A 357 8.96 -14.72 41.26
CA HIS A 357 10.31 -15.25 41.35
C HIS A 357 10.94 -15.03 42.74
N ASN A 358 10.67 -13.89 43.38
CA ASN A 358 11.07 -13.63 44.76
C ASN A 358 10.30 -14.53 45.76
N ASP A 359 8.99 -14.70 45.55
CA ASP A 359 8.13 -15.59 46.36
C ASP A 359 8.59 -17.06 46.20
N ASP A 360 8.93 -17.51 45.00
CA ASP A 360 9.50 -18.84 44.70
C ASP A 360 10.87 -19.02 45.40
N SER A 361 11.76 -18.03 45.30
CA SER A 361 13.07 -18.05 45.95
C SER A 361 12.97 -18.09 47.49
N LEU A 362 11.96 -17.44 48.07
CA LEU A 362 11.63 -17.51 49.50
C LEU A 362 11.08 -18.89 49.87
N ILE A 363 10.23 -19.48 49.03
CA ILE A 363 9.72 -20.84 49.22
C ILE A 363 10.87 -21.85 49.21
N ASP A 364 11.81 -21.76 48.27
CA ASP A 364 12.99 -22.64 48.19
C ASP A 364 13.88 -22.49 49.44
N ALA A 365 14.11 -21.26 49.91
CA ALA A 365 14.88 -21.00 51.14
C ALA A 365 14.22 -21.60 52.39
N LEU A 366 12.89 -21.45 52.53
CA LEU A 366 12.12 -22.05 53.62
C LEU A 366 12.06 -23.58 53.53
N GLN A 367 11.98 -24.15 52.33
CA GLN A 367 12.07 -25.60 52.13
C GLN A 367 13.44 -26.13 52.56
N HIS A 368 14.52 -25.45 52.18
CA HIS A 368 15.87 -25.78 52.65
C HIS A 368 15.99 -25.71 54.18
N GLU A 369 15.47 -24.66 54.83
CA GLU A 369 15.47 -24.57 56.31
C GLU A 369 14.65 -25.69 56.95
N MET A 370 13.48 -26.03 56.39
CA MET A 370 12.66 -27.15 56.87
C MET A 370 13.37 -28.50 56.71
N ASP A 371 14.10 -28.71 55.61
CA ASP A 371 14.86 -29.93 55.36
C ASP A 371 16.12 -30.01 56.24
N ASP A 372 16.81 -28.90 56.50
CA ASP A 372 17.91 -28.83 57.45
C ASP A 372 17.43 -29.06 58.89
N LEU A 373 16.26 -28.53 59.29
CA LEU A 373 15.65 -28.82 60.59
C LEU A 373 15.19 -30.27 60.69
N ARG A 374 14.58 -30.85 59.64
CA ARG A 374 14.28 -32.29 59.58
C ARG A 374 15.54 -33.12 59.74
N ARG A 375 16.61 -32.75 59.02
CA ARG A 375 17.91 -33.40 59.08
C ARG A 375 18.50 -33.33 60.48
N GLN A 376 18.52 -32.15 61.10
CA GLN A 376 18.94 -31.96 62.49
C GLN A 376 18.09 -32.77 63.48
N ILE A 377 16.79 -32.94 63.23
CA ILE A 377 15.90 -33.80 64.03
C ILE A 377 16.24 -35.29 63.82
N THR A 378 16.62 -35.74 62.62
CA THR A 378 17.15 -37.11 62.42
C THR A 378 18.54 -37.31 63.04
N ASP A 379 19.44 -36.34 62.93
CA ASP A 379 20.82 -36.43 63.44
C ASP A 379 20.83 -36.34 65.00
N SER A 380 20.00 -35.47 65.59
CA SER A 380 19.71 -35.46 67.04
C SER A 380 18.88 -36.67 67.46
N GLY A 381 18.08 -37.17 66.51
CA GLY A 381 17.30 -38.39 66.57
C GLY A 381 18.11 -39.65 66.30
N ASN A 382 19.43 -39.62 66.55
CA ASN A 382 20.28 -40.79 66.76
C ASN A 382 19.82 -41.59 68.00
N ILE A 383 18.62 -42.15 67.90
CA ILE A 383 18.08 -43.22 68.74
C ILE A 383 19.10 -44.37 68.78
N ILE A 384 19.85 -44.57 67.69
CA ILE A 384 20.95 -45.53 67.57
C ILE A 384 22.03 -45.28 68.64
N ASP A 385 22.50 -44.04 68.83
CA ASP A 385 23.50 -43.72 69.87
C ASP A 385 22.92 -43.82 71.28
N ALA A 386 21.65 -43.43 71.47
CA ALA A 386 20.93 -43.66 72.71
C ALA A 386 20.78 -45.16 73.04
N THR A 387 20.50 -46.02 72.05
CA THR A 387 20.45 -47.48 72.24
C THR A 387 21.83 -48.07 72.49
N ASN A 388 22.86 -47.66 71.74
CA ASN A 388 24.23 -48.13 71.91
C ASN A 388 24.78 -47.78 73.30
N THR A 389 24.50 -46.56 73.79
CA THR A 389 24.89 -46.14 75.14
C THR A 389 24.08 -46.88 76.22
N VAL A 390 22.78 -47.10 76.04
CA VAL A 390 21.96 -47.91 76.95
C VAL A 390 22.42 -49.37 76.99
N GLU A 391 22.80 -49.97 75.86
CA GLU A 391 23.35 -51.33 75.82
C GLU A 391 24.75 -51.42 76.46
N ALA A 392 25.62 -50.43 76.23
CA ALA A 392 26.90 -50.32 76.92
C ALA A 392 26.75 -50.11 78.44
N LEU A 393 25.67 -49.46 78.89
CA LEU A 393 25.33 -49.35 80.32
C LEU A 393 24.75 -50.67 80.86
N ARG A 394 23.93 -51.38 80.10
CA ARG A 394 23.41 -52.71 80.48
C ARG A 394 24.53 -53.75 80.64
N THR A 395 25.50 -53.79 79.72
CA THR A 395 26.65 -54.71 79.83
C THR A 395 27.52 -54.40 81.04
N LYS A 396 27.83 -53.12 81.30
CA LYS A 396 28.52 -52.68 82.52
C LYS A 396 27.76 -53.04 83.79
N CYS A 397 26.44 -52.85 83.82
CA CYS A 397 25.61 -53.20 84.98
C CYS A 397 25.56 -54.72 85.23
N LEU A 398 25.52 -55.53 84.16
CA LEU A 398 25.58 -56.98 84.26
C LEU A 398 26.95 -57.48 84.76
N GLU A 399 28.03 -56.84 84.34
CA GLU A 399 29.38 -57.14 84.81
C GLU A 399 29.60 -56.72 86.27
N GLN A 400 29.12 -55.53 86.67
CA GLN A 400 29.07 -55.14 88.08
C GLN A 400 28.26 -56.13 88.93
N LYS A 401 27.12 -56.64 88.42
CA LYS A 401 26.32 -57.66 89.10
C LYS A 401 27.07 -58.99 89.26
N ARG A 402 27.87 -59.40 88.26
CA ARG A 402 28.77 -60.56 88.36
C ARG A 402 29.89 -60.33 89.37
N GLN A 403 30.51 -59.15 89.35
CA GLN A 403 31.56 -58.77 90.30
C GLN A 403 31.03 -58.76 91.75
N LEU A 404 29.83 -58.23 91.98
CA LEU A 404 29.14 -58.29 93.27
C LEU A 404 28.78 -59.72 93.69
N ALA A 405 28.34 -60.58 92.76
CA ALA A 405 28.08 -61.98 93.05
C ALA A 405 29.37 -62.75 93.41
N HIS A 406 30.48 -62.47 92.73
CA HIS A 406 31.79 -63.01 93.07
C HIS A 406 32.26 -62.51 94.45
N GLN A 407 32.19 -61.20 94.71
CA GLN A 407 32.49 -60.62 96.02
C GLN A 407 31.61 -61.21 97.12
N ALA A 408 30.32 -61.43 96.88
CA ALA A 408 29.41 -62.08 97.83
C ALA A 408 29.83 -63.54 98.10
N SER A 409 30.20 -64.30 97.07
CA SER A 409 30.74 -65.66 97.23
C SER A 409 32.07 -65.67 98.01
N THR A 410 32.94 -64.68 97.81
CA THR A 410 34.21 -64.54 98.53
C THR A 410 33.98 -64.09 99.99
N ILE A 411 33.02 -63.21 100.24
CA ILE A 411 32.54 -62.88 101.59
C ILE A 411 31.93 -64.11 102.25
N GLU A 412 31.26 -64.99 101.50
CA GLU A 412 30.65 -66.20 102.05
C GLU A 412 31.65 -67.33 102.29
N SER A 413 32.73 -67.44 101.49
CA SER A 413 33.89 -68.27 101.87
C SER A 413 34.57 -67.71 103.11
N PHE A 414 34.87 -66.41 103.16
CA PHE A 414 35.43 -65.79 104.36
C PHE A 414 34.50 -65.91 105.58
N ARG A 415 33.18 -65.89 105.43
CA ARG A 415 32.23 -66.16 106.52
C ARG A 415 32.23 -67.63 106.93
N ARG A 416 32.44 -68.58 106.01
CA ARG A 416 32.61 -70.01 106.36
C ARG A 416 33.94 -70.24 107.08
N ASP A 417 35.02 -69.65 106.59
CA ASP A 417 36.35 -69.68 107.21
C ASP A 417 36.32 -69.01 108.58
N LEU A 418 35.62 -67.87 108.71
CA LEU A 418 35.44 -67.15 109.97
C LEU A 418 34.44 -67.84 110.90
N GLN A 419 33.46 -68.59 110.40
CA GLN A 419 32.64 -69.51 111.22
C GLN A 419 33.41 -70.75 111.66
N GLN A 420 34.38 -71.21 110.87
CA GLN A 420 35.30 -72.30 111.26
C GLN A 420 36.29 -71.78 112.32
N ALA A 421 36.85 -70.59 112.11
CA ALA A 421 37.65 -69.87 113.10
C ALA A 421 36.83 -69.53 114.35
N GLN A 422 35.54 -69.17 114.23
CA GLN A 422 34.63 -68.95 115.36
C GLN A 422 34.08 -70.25 115.97
N LYS A 423 34.23 -71.41 115.34
CA LYS A 423 34.05 -72.70 116.03
C LYS A 423 35.27 -73.04 116.87
N LEU A 424 36.47 -72.66 116.40
CA LEU A 424 37.70 -72.72 117.18
C LEU A 424 37.70 -71.66 118.32
N GLU A 425 37.23 -70.44 118.04
CA GLU A 425 37.06 -69.32 118.99
C GLU A 425 35.72 -69.32 119.73
N SER A 426 34.78 -70.24 119.49
CA SER A 426 33.65 -70.44 120.42
C SER A 426 34.11 -71.06 121.75
N THR A 427 35.39 -71.38 121.84
CA THR A 427 36.14 -71.62 123.09
C THR A 427 36.55 -70.31 123.81
N LYS A 428 36.44 -69.14 123.15
CA LYS A 428 36.83 -67.79 123.62
C LYS A 428 36.04 -66.65 122.94
N ILE A 429 34.92 -66.23 123.54
CA ILE A 429 34.46 -64.83 123.77
C ILE A 429 35.11 -63.75 122.87
N GLY A 430 34.43 -62.89 122.09
CA GLY A 430 33.04 -62.40 122.10
C GLY A 430 32.99 -60.85 122.08
N VAL A 431 31.86 -60.26 121.63
CA VAL A 431 31.38 -58.88 121.89
C VAL A 431 31.82 -57.69 120.98
N ASN A 432 30.82 -56.87 120.60
CA ASN A 432 30.78 -55.48 120.10
C ASN A 432 31.08 -55.11 118.62
N GLY A 433 30.36 -54.07 118.17
CA GLY A 433 30.50 -53.33 116.91
C GLY A 433 30.11 -51.85 117.11
N MET A 434 29.46 -51.22 116.10
CA MET A 434 28.69 -49.94 116.13
C MET A 434 29.29 -48.74 115.33
N THR A 435 28.45 -48.15 114.45
CA THR A 435 28.42 -46.75 113.88
C THR A 435 29.66 -46.18 113.15
N ASP A 436 29.54 -45.45 112.02
CA ASP A 436 28.79 -44.18 111.89
C ASP A 436 28.25 -43.87 110.48
N THR A 437 27.21 -43.03 110.41
CA THR A 437 26.60 -42.52 109.17
C THR A 437 26.00 -41.13 109.40
N ALA A 438 26.60 -40.09 108.83
CA ALA A 438 26.06 -38.75 108.49
C ALA A 438 27.19 -37.70 108.51
N ASN A 439 27.52 -37.09 107.35
CA ASN A 439 28.05 -35.71 107.24
C ASN A 439 28.41 -35.29 105.78
N HIS A 440 27.57 -35.60 104.79
CA HIS A 440 27.76 -35.16 103.40
C HIS A 440 26.49 -34.55 102.78
N GLN A 441 25.79 -33.69 103.53
CA GLN A 441 24.59 -33.00 103.04
C GLN A 441 24.47 -31.56 103.59
N ALA A 442 25.46 -30.70 103.31
CA ALA A 442 25.50 -29.33 103.85
C ALA A 442 26.11 -28.26 102.92
N LEU A 443 26.12 -28.44 101.59
CA LEU A 443 26.69 -27.49 100.63
C LEU A 443 25.80 -27.25 99.40
N ALA A 444 24.64 -26.60 99.59
CA ALA A 444 23.79 -26.15 98.48
C ALA A 444 22.78 -25.03 98.87
N ARG A 445 23.25 -23.86 99.34
CA ARG A 445 22.41 -22.64 99.42
C ARG A 445 23.18 -21.36 99.12
N LEU A 446 23.01 -20.87 97.89
CA LEU A 446 23.10 -19.43 97.54
C LEU A 446 21.75 -19.03 96.91
N PRO A 447 21.30 -17.77 97.04
CA PRO A 447 19.97 -17.36 96.57
C PRO A 447 19.93 -17.27 95.05
N ARG A 448 18.91 -17.87 94.42
CA ARG A 448 18.58 -17.58 93.02
C ARG A 448 17.67 -16.35 92.96
N LEU A 449 17.98 -15.42 92.08
CA LEU A 449 17.12 -14.28 91.76
C LEU A 449 15.85 -14.78 91.04
N ASN A 450 14.74 -14.08 91.25
CA ASN A 450 13.41 -14.53 90.82
C ASN A 450 13.21 -14.41 89.30
N GLY A 451 12.60 -15.43 88.69
CA GLY A 451 12.35 -15.48 87.24
C GLY A 451 11.30 -14.49 86.71
N SER A 452 10.66 -13.70 87.58
CA SER A 452 9.70 -12.65 87.17
C SER A 452 10.40 -11.52 86.43
N ASP A 453 11.47 -10.99 87.02
CA ASP A 453 12.15 -9.79 86.51
C ASP A 453 12.85 -10.05 85.17
N SER A 454 13.35 -11.27 84.96
CA SER A 454 13.93 -11.69 83.67
C SER A 454 12.89 -11.66 82.54
N ALA A 455 11.70 -12.22 82.79
CA ALA A 455 10.67 -12.33 81.76
C ALA A 455 10.11 -10.96 81.33
N ASP A 456 10.06 -9.98 82.24
CA ASP A 456 9.62 -8.63 81.91
C ASP A 456 10.73 -7.80 81.23
N VAL A 457 12.00 -8.01 81.58
CA VAL A 457 13.15 -7.48 80.81
C VAL A 457 13.16 -8.02 79.38
N ASP A 458 12.88 -9.32 79.17
CA ASP A 458 12.85 -9.93 77.83
C ASP A 458 11.63 -9.51 76.98
N LYS A 459 10.54 -9.06 77.61
CA LYS A 459 9.41 -8.41 76.90
C LYS A 459 9.79 -6.99 76.48
N LEU A 460 10.40 -6.22 77.39
CA LEU A 460 10.84 -4.84 77.10
C LEU A 460 11.89 -4.80 75.99
N ARG A 461 12.82 -5.76 75.96
CA ARG A 461 13.79 -5.90 74.84
C ARG A 461 13.11 -6.07 73.49
N ARG A 462 12.21 -7.05 73.35
CA ARG A 462 11.46 -7.29 72.10
C ARG A 462 10.56 -6.12 71.71
N ALA A 463 10.01 -5.38 72.68
CA ALA A 463 9.22 -4.18 72.41
C ALA A 463 10.07 -3.00 71.90
N ILE A 464 11.33 -2.88 72.34
CA ILE A 464 12.29 -1.90 71.81
C ILE A 464 12.74 -2.32 70.41
N GLU A 465 13.10 -3.58 70.22
CA GLU A 465 13.57 -4.14 68.94
C GLU A 465 12.52 -3.97 67.83
N ALA A 466 11.25 -4.30 68.11
CA ALA A 466 10.13 -4.04 67.19
C ALA A 466 9.87 -2.55 66.91
N LYS A 467 10.21 -1.65 67.84
CA LYS A 467 10.10 -0.20 67.63
C LYS A 467 11.27 0.36 66.83
N ASP A 468 12.47 -0.20 66.98
CA ASP A 468 13.63 0.14 66.16
C ASP A 468 13.47 -0.35 64.70
N GLU A 469 12.88 -1.53 64.49
CA GLU A 469 12.44 -2.01 63.17
C GLU A 469 11.40 -1.07 62.54
N GLU A 470 10.36 -0.69 63.30
CA GLU A 470 9.34 0.27 62.84
C GLU A 470 10.00 1.61 62.44
N ILE A 471 10.88 2.16 63.28
CA ILE A 471 11.66 3.37 62.99
C ILE A 471 12.55 3.20 61.74
N GLY A 472 13.10 2.00 61.49
CA GLY A 472 13.81 1.65 60.27
C GLY A 472 12.92 1.81 59.04
N THR A 473 11.76 1.15 59.01
CA THR A 473 10.81 1.23 57.89
C THR A 473 10.32 2.66 57.62
N TRP A 474 10.08 3.47 58.66
CA TRP A 474 9.72 4.88 58.49
C TRP A 474 10.86 5.74 57.91
N LYS A 475 12.12 5.43 58.25
CA LYS A 475 13.30 6.10 57.66
C LYS A 475 13.47 5.74 56.18
N ASP A 476 13.38 4.46 55.84
CA ASP A 476 13.51 3.98 54.46
C ASP A 476 12.39 4.57 53.58
N ALA A 477 11.15 4.61 54.08
CA ALA A 477 10.03 5.24 53.39
C ALA A 477 10.26 6.75 53.17
N LEU A 478 10.84 7.45 54.15
CA LEU A 478 11.17 8.88 54.03
C LEU A 478 12.33 9.13 53.04
N GLU A 479 13.34 8.25 53.01
CA GLU A 479 14.43 8.32 52.04
C GLU A 479 13.95 8.03 50.61
N GLN A 480 13.05 7.05 50.44
CA GLN A 480 12.42 6.78 49.15
C GLN A 480 11.53 7.94 48.69
N ALA A 481 10.71 8.51 49.59
CA ALA A 481 9.85 9.65 49.27
C ALA A 481 10.67 10.91 48.89
N THR A 482 11.78 11.18 49.56
CA THR A 482 12.66 12.32 49.23
C THR A 482 13.42 12.11 47.92
N LYS A 483 13.93 10.89 47.66
CA LYS A 483 14.51 10.53 46.34
C LYS A 483 13.49 10.63 45.21
N ALA A 484 12.27 10.15 45.40
CA ALA A 484 11.19 10.23 44.42
C ALA A 484 10.78 11.70 44.14
N SER A 485 10.67 12.52 45.18
CA SER A 485 10.39 13.96 45.05
C SER A 485 11.50 14.68 44.26
N ALA A 486 12.78 14.42 44.60
CA ALA A 486 13.92 15.00 43.88
C ALA A 486 14.00 14.54 42.42
N ALA A 487 13.71 13.26 42.14
CA ALA A 487 13.62 12.73 40.79
C ALA A 487 12.48 13.39 39.99
N GLN A 488 11.32 13.62 40.62
CA GLN A 488 10.18 14.28 39.99
C GLN A 488 10.45 15.77 39.71
N THR A 489 11.10 16.50 40.62
CA THR A 489 11.48 17.90 40.38
C THR A 489 12.55 18.01 39.28
N ASN A 490 13.53 17.10 39.26
CA ASN A 490 14.56 17.08 38.22
C ASN A 490 13.98 16.70 36.86
N SER A 491 13.11 15.69 36.80
CA SER A 491 12.41 15.30 35.55
C SER A 491 11.54 16.41 35.00
N ARG A 492 10.89 17.21 35.87
CA ARG A 492 10.11 18.37 35.46
C ARG A 492 11.01 19.49 34.92
N LEU A 493 12.08 19.83 35.63
CA LEU A 493 13.03 20.85 35.19
C LEU A 493 13.69 20.48 33.85
N VAL A 494 14.01 19.20 33.63
CA VAL A 494 14.53 18.71 32.34
C VAL A 494 13.48 18.89 31.23
N ALA A 495 12.22 18.51 31.46
CA ALA A 495 11.17 18.70 30.47
C ALA A 495 10.90 20.19 30.14
N ASP A 496 10.86 21.06 31.17
CA ASP A 496 10.68 22.50 31.01
C ASP A 496 11.87 23.11 30.20
N LEU A 497 13.10 22.66 30.44
CA LEU A 497 14.30 23.05 29.67
C LEU A 497 14.33 22.47 28.25
N GLU A 498 13.80 21.27 28.02
CA GLU A 498 13.69 20.67 26.69
C GLU A 498 12.69 21.46 25.82
N GLU A 499 11.53 21.85 26.37
CA GLU A 499 10.56 22.71 25.68
C GLU A 499 11.14 24.09 25.35
N GLU A 500 11.89 24.71 26.27
CA GLU A 500 12.56 26.00 26.01
C GLU A 500 13.63 25.87 24.92
N ASN A 501 14.41 24.78 24.92
CA ASN A 501 15.38 24.50 23.84
C ASN A 501 14.71 24.25 22.48
N GLU A 502 13.54 23.60 22.44
CA GLU A 502 12.78 23.40 21.20
C GLU A 502 12.26 24.74 20.65
N ARG A 503 11.65 25.58 21.50
CA ARG A 503 11.23 26.94 21.13
C ARG A 503 12.39 27.80 20.62
N LEU A 504 13.57 27.71 21.23
CA LEU A 504 14.77 28.43 20.77
C LEU A 504 15.26 27.93 19.40
N ARG A 505 15.14 26.63 19.11
CA ARG A 505 15.44 26.07 17.77
C ARG A 505 14.46 26.59 16.72
N ASP A 506 13.16 26.57 17.02
CA ASP A 506 12.12 27.11 16.12
C ASP A 506 12.35 28.60 15.81
N GLN A 507 12.68 29.40 16.84
CA GLN A 507 13.05 30.81 16.65
C GLN A 507 14.29 30.98 15.77
N VAL A 508 15.32 30.15 15.98
CA VAL A 508 16.54 30.16 15.14
C VAL A 508 16.22 29.78 13.69
N ASP A 509 15.36 28.81 13.44
CA ASP A 509 15.00 28.38 12.09
C ASP A 509 14.07 29.37 11.38
N GLU A 510 13.15 30.03 12.09
CA GLU A 510 12.36 31.13 11.55
C GLU A 510 13.24 32.37 11.28
N LEU A 511 14.23 32.68 12.12
CA LEU A 511 15.23 33.72 11.84
C LEU A 511 16.09 33.38 10.61
N LYS A 512 16.56 32.14 10.46
CA LYS A 512 17.27 31.68 9.23
C LYS A 512 16.39 31.85 7.99
N LYS A 513 15.10 31.52 8.08
CA LYS A 513 14.12 31.65 7.01
C LYS A 513 13.85 33.11 6.65
N GLN A 514 13.77 34.02 7.64
CA GLN A 514 13.68 35.46 7.40
C GLN A 514 14.96 36.02 6.76
N VAL A 515 16.15 35.57 7.18
CA VAL A 515 17.41 35.91 6.53
C VAL A 515 17.42 35.42 5.07
N ALA A 516 16.99 34.19 4.80
CA ALA A 516 16.91 33.63 3.45
C ALA A 516 15.89 34.38 2.55
N LEU A 517 14.75 34.82 3.10
CA LEU A 517 13.76 35.63 2.39
C LEU A 517 14.23 37.08 2.16
N GLY A 518 14.98 37.65 3.09
CA GLY A 518 15.69 38.92 2.94
C GLY A 518 16.82 38.84 1.89
N HIS A 519 17.45 37.68 1.75
CA HIS A 519 18.42 37.36 0.70
C HIS A 519 17.77 36.99 -0.65
N ARG A 520 16.78 37.77 -1.10
CA ARG A 520 16.47 37.79 -2.54
C ARG A 520 17.63 38.49 -3.27
N PRO A 521 18.42 37.80 -4.12
CA PRO A 521 19.42 38.48 -4.92
C PRO A 521 18.70 39.46 -5.85
N ARG A 522 19.01 40.76 -5.74
CA ARG A 522 18.64 41.74 -6.75
C ARG A 522 19.25 41.27 -8.07
N LYS A 523 18.44 40.69 -8.96
CA LYS A 523 18.82 40.47 -10.35
C LYS A 523 19.12 41.84 -10.95
N HIS A 524 20.41 42.17 -11.05
CA HIS A 524 20.87 43.19 -11.99
C HIS A 524 20.72 42.62 -13.40
N GLY A 525 19.49 42.68 -13.93
CA GLY A 525 19.29 42.75 -15.37
C GLY A 525 19.83 44.09 -15.83
N GLY A 526 20.87 44.07 -16.66
CA GLY A 526 21.54 45.28 -17.12
C GLY A 526 20.91 45.85 -18.39
N SER A 527 21.30 47.08 -18.74
CA SER A 527 21.55 47.48 -20.13
C SER A 527 22.20 48.87 -20.17
N ASN A 528 23.23 49.01 -21.01
CA ASN A 528 23.58 50.16 -21.84
C ASN A 528 23.63 51.59 -21.27
N GLY A 529 24.74 52.29 -21.56
CA GLY A 529 24.84 53.75 -21.43
C GLY A 529 26.23 54.24 -21.81
N SER A 530 26.41 54.66 -23.06
CA SER A 530 27.67 55.20 -23.59
C SER A 530 28.07 56.50 -22.90
N SER A 531 29.34 56.65 -22.53
CA SER A 531 30.30 57.62 -23.13
C SER A 531 31.66 57.58 -22.45
#